data_AF-A0A1I0FDN8-F1
#
_entry.id   AF-A0A1I0FDN8-F1
#
_cell.length_a   1.000
_cell.length_b   1.000
_cell.length_c   1.000
_cell.angle_alpha   90.00
_cell.angle_beta   90.00
_cell.angle_gamma   90.00
#
_symmetry.space_group_name_H-M   'P 1'
#
loop_
_entity.id
_entity.type
_entity.pdbx_description
1 polymer ?
#
loop_
_entity_poly.entity_id
_entity_poly.type
_entity_poly.pdbx_seq_one_letter_code
_entity_poly.pdbx_strand_id
1 'polypeptide(L)'
;MSKKLTIKELLAQKEQLKNKKAKVVDLYIESLDAEIAVVTPSTSIILEAQAEGERDAVRADTYLIFNSVKEPNLKDVELQKAYGCVEPLDIVEKIFLPGEISSIASEIMKLAGYGSVVSRAGKEVKN
;
A
#
# COMPACT_ATOMS: atom_id res chain seq x y z
N MET A 1 16.56 22.90 -12.44
CA MET A 1 17.81 22.48 -11.76
C MET A 1 17.42 21.79 -10.46
N SER A 2 17.69 20.49 -10.32
CA SER A 2 17.45 19.76 -9.07
C SER A 2 18.55 20.11 -8.05
N LYS A 3 18.17 20.40 -6.81
CA LYS A 3 19.11 20.69 -5.72
C LYS A 3 19.74 19.38 -5.21
N LYS A 4 21.06 19.38 -4.97
CA LYS A 4 21.73 18.27 -4.28
C LYS A 4 21.46 18.35 -2.79
N LEU A 5 20.98 17.25 -2.21
CA LEU A 5 20.76 17.13 -0.76
C LEU A 5 22.10 17.11 -0.02
N THR A 6 22.23 17.87 1.06
CA THR A 6 23.46 17.99 1.85
C THR A 6 23.34 17.36 3.24
N ILE A 7 24.48 17.04 3.87
CA ILE A 7 24.52 16.53 5.25
C ILE A 7 23.85 17.50 6.22
N LYS A 8 24.10 18.81 6.08
CA LYS A 8 23.48 19.84 6.94
C LYS A 8 21.95 19.79 6.88
N GLU A 9 21.39 19.55 5.70
CA GLU A 9 19.93 19.44 5.50
C GLU A 9 19.36 18.15 6.08
N LEU A 10 20.07 17.03 5.93
CA LEU A 10 19.68 15.77 6.56
C LEU A 10 19.65 15.89 8.09
N LEU A 11 20.67 16.53 8.67
CA LEU A 11 20.74 16.77 10.11
C LEU A 11 19.62 17.70 10.59
N ALA A 12 19.29 18.74 9.83
CA ALA A 12 18.17 19.64 10.14
C ALA A 12 16.81 18.93 10.07
N GLN A 13 16.67 17.90 9.25
CA GLN A 13 15.43 17.12 9.07
C GLN A 13 15.39 15.82 9.87
N LYS A 14 16.40 15.54 10.70
CA LYS A 14 16.58 14.24 11.40
C LYS A 14 15.32 13.75 12.10
N GLU A 15 14.68 14.60 12.91
CA GLU A 15 13.49 14.20 13.67
C GLU A 15 12.27 13.97 12.78
N GLN A 16 12.11 14.74 11.70
CA GLN A 16 11.06 14.53 10.71
C GLN A 16 11.27 13.22 9.94
N LEU A 17 12.52 12.89 9.59
CA LEU A 17 12.86 11.66 8.88
C LEU A 17 12.71 10.41 9.76
N LYS A 18 13.03 10.52 11.06
CA LYS A 18 12.82 9.45 12.04
C LYS A 18 11.34 9.21 12.34
N ASN A 19 10.56 10.28 12.44
CA ASN A 19 9.15 10.21 12.82
C ASN A 19 8.22 10.28 11.61
N LYS A 20 8.59 9.66 10.48
CA LYS A 20 7.65 9.49 9.36
C LYS A 20 6.45 8.67 9.84
N LYS A 21 5.38 9.36 10.21
CA LYS A 21 4.13 8.74 10.64
C LYS A 21 3.49 8.01 9.47
N ALA A 22 2.83 6.91 9.77
CA ALA A 22 1.96 6.25 8.82
C ALA A 22 0.88 7.25 8.37
N LYS A 23 0.67 7.35 7.06
CA LYS A 23 -0.38 8.20 6.48
C LYS A 23 -1.61 7.34 6.27
N VAL A 24 -2.77 7.88 6.62
CA VAL A 24 -4.07 7.33 6.25
C VAL A 24 -4.61 8.18 5.11
N VAL A 25 -5.14 7.53 4.08
CA VAL A 25 -5.79 8.19 2.94
C VAL A 25 -7.05 7.40 2.57
N ASP A 26 -8.01 8.10 1.98
CA ASP A 26 -9.23 7.49 1.48
C ASP A 26 -9.10 7.18 -0.01
N LEU A 27 -9.55 5.99 -0.41
CA LEU A 27 -9.62 5.54 -1.79
C LEU A 27 -11.09 5.35 -2.17
N TYR A 28 -11.51 6.01 -3.24
CA TYR A 28 -12.86 5.83 -3.78
C TYR A 28 -12.93 4.59 -4.68
N ILE A 29 -13.90 3.71 -4.41
CA ILE A 29 -14.13 2.46 -5.14
C ILE A 29 -15.42 2.60 -5.95
N GLU A 30 -15.26 2.73 -7.28
CA GLU A 30 -16.38 3.05 -8.19
C GLU A 30 -17.49 1.99 -8.18
N SER A 31 -17.16 0.70 -8.09
CA SER A 31 -18.16 -0.37 -8.07
C SER A 31 -19.02 -0.38 -6.79
N LEU A 32 -18.52 0.23 -5.71
CA LEU A 32 -19.21 0.30 -4.41
C LEU A 32 -19.85 1.68 -4.16
N ASP A 33 -19.58 2.68 -5.02
CA ASP A 33 -19.97 4.08 -4.80
C ASP A 33 -19.60 4.57 -3.39
N ALA A 34 -18.41 4.18 -2.92
CA ALA A 34 -17.98 4.35 -1.54
C ALA A 34 -16.46 4.52 -1.40
N GLU A 35 -16.04 5.08 -0.28
CA GLU A 35 -14.63 5.25 0.08
C GLU A 35 -14.17 4.20 1.09
N ILE A 36 -12.91 3.78 0.99
CA ILE A 36 -12.22 2.97 1.98
C ILE A 36 -11.00 3.72 2.52
N ALA A 37 -10.76 3.64 3.82
CA ALA A 37 -9.57 4.22 4.44
C ALA A 37 -8.43 3.20 4.43
N VAL A 38 -7.27 3.56 3.87
CA VAL A 38 -6.05 2.73 3.86
C VAL A 38 -4.90 3.44 4.55
N VAL A 39 -4.00 2.66 5.16
CA VAL A 39 -2.81 3.19 5.84
C VAL A 39 -1.53 2.79 5.10
N THR A 40 -0.50 3.64 5.21
CA THR A 40 0.86 3.28 4.80
C THR A 40 1.28 1.96 5.47
N PRO A 41 1.64 0.91 4.71
CA PRO A 41 2.01 -0.37 5.29
C PRO A 41 3.38 -0.28 5.96
N SER A 42 3.60 -1.11 6.98
CA SER A 42 4.93 -1.28 7.57
C SER A 42 5.82 -2.15 6.69
N THR A 43 7.12 -2.09 6.90
CA THR A 43 8.07 -2.99 6.22
C THR A 43 7.76 -4.47 6.47
N SER A 44 7.28 -4.84 7.67
CA SER A 44 6.87 -6.22 7.98
C SER A 44 5.73 -6.68 7.07
N ILE A 45 4.68 -5.86 6.96
CA ILE A 45 3.51 -6.18 6.12
C ILE A 45 3.92 -6.34 4.65
N ILE A 46 4.83 -5.50 4.15
CA ILE A 46 5.32 -5.61 2.77
C ILE A 46 6.10 -6.92 2.56
N LEU A 47 6.98 -7.29 3.50
CA LEU A 47 7.76 -8.53 3.41
C LEU A 47 6.86 -9.77 3.51
N GLU A 48 5.86 -9.73 4.38
CA GLU A 48 4.88 -10.79 4.54
C GLU A 48 4.01 -10.94 3.28
N ALA A 49 3.55 -9.82 2.69
CA ALA A 49 2.84 -9.83 1.41
C ALA A 49 3.69 -10.45 0.29
N GLN A 50 4.98 -10.12 0.22
CA GLN A 50 5.90 -10.70 -0.76
C GLN A 50 6.08 -12.22 -0.56
N ALA A 51 6.16 -12.68 0.68
CA ALA A 51 6.26 -14.10 1.01
C ALA A 51 4.99 -14.88 0.62
N GLU A 52 3.80 -14.32 0.89
CA GLU A 52 2.53 -14.88 0.41
C GLU A 52 2.48 -14.92 -1.13
N GLY A 53 3.10 -13.93 -1.78
CA GLY A 53 3.20 -13.78 -3.22
C GLY A 53 4.10 -14.76 -3.97
N GLU A 54 4.98 -15.50 -3.29
CA GLU A 54 6.02 -16.30 -3.95
C GLU A 54 5.48 -17.35 -4.93
N ARG A 55 4.26 -17.83 -4.70
CA ARG A 55 3.59 -18.84 -5.53
C ARG A 55 2.30 -18.35 -6.17
N ASP A 56 1.79 -17.21 -5.72
CA ASP A 56 0.52 -16.64 -6.15
C ASP A 56 0.57 -15.11 -6.00
N ALA A 57 0.78 -14.41 -7.12
CA ALA A 57 0.87 -12.96 -7.12
C ALA A 57 -0.41 -12.28 -6.61
N VAL A 58 -1.58 -12.91 -6.73
CA VAL A 58 -2.85 -12.37 -6.24
C VAL A 58 -2.88 -12.41 -4.71
N ARG A 59 -2.29 -13.45 -4.08
CA ARG A 59 -2.17 -13.52 -2.61
C ARG A 59 -1.32 -12.39 -2.02
N ALA A 60 -0.33 -11.88 -2.75
CA ALA A 60 0.44 -10.72 -2.28
C ALA A 60 -0.45 -9.49 -2.12
N ASP A 61 -1.22 -9.18 -3.15
CA ASP A 61 -2.12 -8.02 -3.17
C ASP A 61 -3.22 -8.17 -2.12
N THR A 62 -3.85 -9.35 -2.03
CA THR A 62 -4.92 -9.58 -1.04
C THR A 62 -4.40 -9.49 0.39
N TYR A 63 -3.23 -10.05 0.68
CA TYR A 63 -2.60 -9.92 1.98
C TYR A 63 -2.30 -8.46 2.35
N LEU A 64 -1.77 -7.71 1.39
CA LEU A 64 -1.45 -6.30 1.58
C LEU A 64 -2.70 -5.48 1.90
N ILE A 65 -3.78 -5.67 1.13
CA ILE A 65 -5.06 -4.97 1.33
C ILE A 65 -5.67 -5.34 2.68
N PHE A 66 -5.76 -6.63 2.99
CA PHE A 66 -6.33 -7.13 4.24
C PHE A 66 -5.68 -6.52 5.49
N ASN A 67 -4.38 -6.22 5.41
CA ASN A 67 -3.63 -5.64 6.53
C ASN A 67 -3.53 -4.11 6.51
N SER A 68 -3.88 -3.46 5.40
CA SER A 68 -3.71 -2.01 5.21
C SER A 68 -5.02 -1.24 5.15
N VAL A 69 -6.15 -1.90 4.89
CA VAL A 69 -7.48 -1.27 5.01
C VAL A 69 -7.83 -1.11 6.50
N LYS A 70 -8.22 0.11 6.87
CA LYS A 70 -8.69 0.48 8.21
C LYS A 70 -10.20 0.51 8.30
N GLU A 71 -10.84 1.09 7.28
CA GLU A 71 -12.30 1.20 7.20
C GLU A 71 -12.73 0.84 5.77
N PRO A 72 -13.64 -0.13 5.58
CA PRO A 72 -14.25 -0.97 6.62
C PRO A 72 -13.25 -1.95 7.26
N ASN A 73 -13.54 -2.43 8.47
CA ASN A 73 -12.70 -3.42 9.14
C ASN A 73 -12.85 -4.81 8.49
N LEU A 74 -11.97 -5.14 7.54
CA LEU A 74 -11.97 -6.44 6.83
C LEU A 74 -11.71 -7.65 7.76
N LYS A 75 -11.20 -7.40 8.96
CA LYS A 75 -10.94 -8.42 10.00
C LYS A 75 -12.17 -8.68 10.87
N ASP A 76 -13.28 -8.00 10.61
CA ASP A 76 -14.51 -8.19 11.36
C ASP A 76 -15.09 -9.61 11.16
N VAL A 77 -15.42 -10.26 12.27
CA VAL A 77 -15.86 -11.66 12.28
C VAL A 77 -17.28 -11.81 11.72
N GLU A 78 -18.16 -10.84 11.96
CA GLU A 78 -19.53 -10.88 11.44
C GLU A 78 -19.52 -10.66 9.93
N LEU A 79 -18.70 -9.72 9.46
CA LEU A 79 -18.45 -9.49 8.03
C LEU A 79 -17.95 -10.78 7.36
N GLN A 80 -16.88 -11.39 7.87
CA GLN A 80 -16.31 -12.60 7.26
C GLN A 80 -17.31 -13.78 7.22
N LYS A 81 -18.12 -13.93 8.27
CA LYS A 81 -19.18 -14.95 8.32
C LYS A 81 -20.29 -14.67 7.31
N ALA A 82 -20.75 -13.41 7.22
CA ALA A 82 -21.80 -13.02 6.28
C ALA A 82 -21.40 -13.24 4.82
N TYR A 83 -20.12 -13.04 4.52
CA TYR A 83 -19.53 -13.31 3.21
C TYR A 83 -19.10 -14.78 3.04
N GLY A 84 -19.21 -15.63 4.06
CA GLY A 84 -18.88 -17.05 4.01
C GLY A 84 -17.40 -17.35 3.78
N CYS A 85 -16.49 -16.53 4.30
CA CYS A 85 -15.04 -16.71 4.18
C CYS A 85 -14.58 -18.03 4.79
N VAL A 86 -13.76 -18.77 4.05
CA VAL A 86 -13.08 -19.99 4.51
C VAL A 86 -11.73 -19.61 5.11
N GLU A 87 -11.00 -18.73 4.42
CA GLU A 87 -9.78 -18.08 4.91
C GLU A 87 -10.01 -16.57 5.14
N PRO A 88 -9.26 -15.92 6.05
CA PRO A 88 -9.42 -14.49 6.31
C PRO A 88 -9.20 -13.60 5.07
N LEU A 89 -8.29 -13.99 4.16
CA LEU A 89 -7.98 -13.21 2.96
C LEU A 89 -9.10 -13.24 1.92
N ASP A 90 -9.97 -14.26 1.94
CA ASP A 90 -11.09 -14.42 1.00
C ASP A 90 -11.99 -13.17 0.97
N ILE A 91 -12.07 -12.44 2.09
CA ILE A 91 -12.92 -11.26 2.19
C ILE A 91 -12.55 -10.20 1.13
N VAL A 92 -11.27 -10.11 0.78
CA VAL A 92 -10.78 -9.13 -0.20
C VAL A 92 -11.32 -9.47 -1.59
N GLU A 93 -11.22 -10.74 -2.00
CA GLU A 93 -11.72 -11.21 -3.30
C GLU A 93 -13.24 -11.24 -3.40
N LYS A 94 -13.93 -11.27 -2.26
CA LYS A 94 -15.39 -11.24 -2.20
C LYS A 94 -15.98 -9.84 -2.25
N ILE A 95 -15.24 -8.83 -1.80
CA ILE A 95 -15.68 -7.43 -1.81
C ILE A 95 -15.22 -6.72 -3.08
N PHE A 96 -13.97 -6.93 -3.49
CA PHE A 96 -13.35 -6.17 -4.57
C PHE A 96 -13.17 -7.01 -5.83
N LEU A 97 -13.30 -6.37 -6.99
CA LEU A 97 -13.02 -6.98 -8.29
C LEU A 97 -11.51 -7.18 -8.50
N PRO A 98 -11.07 -8.14 -9.35
CA PRO A 98 -9.65 -8.40 -9.56
C PRO A 98 -8.82 -7.17 -9.97
N GLY A 99 -9.36 -6.30 -10.82
CA GLY A 99 -8.70 -5.05 -11.22
C GLY A 99 -8.63 -4.00 -10.11
N GLU A 100 -9.63 -3.98 -9.22
CA GLU A 100 -9.66 -3.11 -8.05
C GLU A 100 -8.62 -3.55 -7.03
N ILE A 101 -8.50 -4.86 -6.79
CA ILE A 101 -7.47 -5.44 -5.91
C ILE A 101 -6.08 -4.95 -6.32
N SER A 102 -5.68 -5.14 -7.58
CA SER A 102 -4.37 -4.68 -8.04
C SER A 102 -4.21 -3.15 -7.97
N SER A 103 -5.29 -2.39 -8.19
CA SER A 103 -5.25 -0.93 -8.11
C SER A 103 -5.10 -0.43 -6.67
N ILE A 104 -5.86 -0.98 -5.73
CA ILE A 104 -5.80 -0.66 -4.30
C ILE A 104 -4.41 -1.04 -3.75
N ALA A 105 -3.91 -2.24 -4.07
CA ALA A 105 -2.57 -2.67 -3.67
C ALA A 105 -1.48 -1.72 -4.21
N SER A 106 -1.61 -1.29 -5.48
CA SER A 106 -0.72 -0.28 -6.07
C SER A 106 -0.73 1.05 -5.30
N GLU A 107 -1.91 1.56 -4.96
CA GLU A 107 -2.04 2.79 -4.17
C GLU A 107 -1.43 2.66 -2.77
N ILE A 108 -1.68 1.54 -2.08
CA ILE A 108 -1.07 1.24 -0.77
C ILE A 108 0.47 1.23 -0.88
N MET A 109 1.04 0.60 -1.91
CA MET A 109 2.49 0.57 -2.15
C MET A 109 3.06 1.95 -2.46
N LYS A 110 2.34 2.81 -3.18
CA LYS A 110 2.74 4.20 -3.43
C LYS A 110 2.86 5.00 -2.13
N LEU A 111 2.00 4.76 -1.13
CA LEU A 111 2.12 5.39 0.19
C LEU A 111 3.44 5.02 0.89
N ALA A 112 3.94 3.81 0.67
CA ALA A 112 5.23 3.34 1.18
C ALA A 112 6.43 3.80 0.33
N GLY A 113 6.20 4.59 -0.74
CA GLY A 113 7.26 5.12 -1.59
C GLY A 113 7.71 4.18 -2.71
N TYR A 114 6.89 3.18 -3.06
CA TYR A 114 7.08 2.38 -4.27
C TYR A 114 6.51 3.11 -5.49
N GLY A 115 6.98 2.74 -6.69
CA GLY A 115 6.62 3.38 -7.95
C GLY A 115 7.60 4.47 -8.38
N SER A 116 7.19 5.32 -9.31
CA SER A 116 8.07 6.29 -10.00
C SER A 116 8.33 7.56 -9.19
N VAL A 117 8.63 7.43 -7.90
CA VAL A 117 8.93 8.57 -7.00
C VAL A 117 10.42 8.95 -6.97
N VAL A 118 11.27 8.17 -7.63
CA VAL A 118 12.71 8.44 -7.80
C VAL A 118 13.05 8.45 -9.29
N SER A 119 13.73 9.51 -9.75
CA SER A 119 14.17 9.67 -11.15
C SER A 119 15.64 10.06 -11.23
N ARG A 120 16.32 9.70 -12.33
CA ARG A 120 17.69 10.16 -12.60
C ARG A 120 17.71 11.68 -12.81
N ALA A 121 18.69 12.36 -12.22
CA ALA A 121 18.89 13.80 -12.42
C ALA A 121 19.87 14.05 -13.59
N GLY A 122 19.44 14.80 -14.62
CA GLY A 122 20.29 15.28 -15.72
C GLY A 122 20.04 14.63 -17.09
N LYS A 123 20.36 15.35 -18.18
CA LYS A 123 20.35 14.82 -19.57
C LYS A 123 21.57 13.91 -19.77
N GLU A 124 21.37 12.76 -20.40
CA GLU A 124 22.46 11.91 -20.87
C GLU A 124 23.42 12.75 -21.72
N VAL A 125 24.68 12.84 -21.30
CA VAL A 125 25.75 13.36 -22.17
C VAL A 125 26.07 12.22 -23.14
N LYS A 126 25.50 12.28 -24.34
CA LYS A 126 25.94 11.43 -25.46
C LYS A 126 27.31 11.94 -25.90
N ASN A 127 28.33 11.10 -25.73
CA ASN A 127 29.63 11.29 -26.38
C ASN A 127 29.50 11.05 -27.88
#